data_AF-A0A257VTK1-F1
#
_entry.id   AF-A0A257VTK1-F1
#
_cell.length_a   1.000
_cell.length_b   1.000
_cell.length_c   1.000
_cell.angle_alpha   90.00
_cell.angle_beta   90.00
_cell.angle_gamma   90.00
#
_symmetry.space_group_name_H-M   'P 1'
#
loop_
_entity.id
_entity.type
_entity.pdbx_description
1 polymer ?
#
loop_
_entity_poly.entity_id
_entity_poly.type
_entity_poly.pdbx_seq_one_letter_code
_entity_poly.pdbx_strand_id
1 'polypeptide(L)'
;MLRRDILKGIGGSLGMLGMAHAAAPGPHFAPKAKRVIFLFLNGGMSQVDTFDPKPVLDQRDGQPMPGPALKTDRAAGNLMKSPFRFARHGQSGLEISEIFPQLAKRADDLCVIRSMHSDNGNHGPSLLMMNCGHNLPGRPSMGSWLTYGLGTDNRNLPGFVVLCPGYPVLGPQLWDSAFLPATYQGTHLLTKESGPEKILQNIRNAKLSLGEQERQLALLDRLNAGYLQQLGHEPQMEASIASMEVAFRMQT
;
A
#
# COMPACT_ATOMS: atom_id res chain seq x y z
N MET A 1 49.80 14.04 -15.10
CA MET A 1 48.62 13.32 -15.60
C MET A 1 47.41 14.22 -15.44
N LEU A 2 46.77 14.63 -16.54
CA LEU A 2 45.72 15.64 -16.54
C LEU A 2 44.34 14.97 -16.38
N ARG A 3 43.40 15.64 -15.70
CA ARG A 3 42.00 15.19 -15.44
C ARG A 3 41.26 14.61 -16.65
N ARG A 4 41.68 14.97 -17.88
CA ARG A 4 41.08 14.53 -19.14
C ARG A 4 41.39 13.05 -19.49
N ASP A 5 42.44 12.47 -18.92
CA ASP A 5 42.84 11.07 -19.18
C ASP A 5 42.09 10.09 -18.26
N ILE A 6 41.64 10.53 -17.08
CA ILE A 6 40.84 9.72 -16.15
C ILE A 6 39.42 9.51 -16.69
N LEU A 7 38.84 10.50 -17.37
CA LEU A 7 37.49 10.41 -17.94
C LEU A 7 37.42 9.47 -19.16
N LYS A 8 38.53 9.20 -19.84
CA LYS A 8 38.59 8.21 -20.92
C LYS A 8 38.75 6.77 -20.43
N GLY A 9 39.25 6.57 -19.19
CA GLY A 9 39.46 5.24 -18.60
C GLY A 9 38.24 4.66 -17.88
N ILE A 10 37.28 5.48 -17.46
CA ILE A 10 36.11 5.04 -16.67
C ILE A 10 34.84 4.86 -17.54
N GLY A 11 34.86 5.33 -18.79
CA GLY A 11 33.72 5.26 -19.72
C GLY A 11 33.47 3.90 -20.38
N GLY A 12 34.23 2.85 -20.04
CA GLY A 12 34.21 1.57 -20.77
C GLY A 12 33.51 0.39 -20.09
N SER A 13 33.10 0.49 -18.82
CA SER A 13 32.66 -0.70 -18.05
C SER A 13 31.46 -0.51 -17.12
N LEU A 14 30.91 0.70 -17.01
CA LEU A 14 29.66 0.94 -16.25
C LEU A 14 28.39 0.84 -17.12
N GLY A 15 28.53 0.77 -18.44
CA GLY A 15 27.40 0.71 -19.39
C GLY A 15 26.83 -0.69 -19.64
N MET A 16 27.44 -1.76 -19.14
CA MET A 16 27.00 -3.15 -19.38
C MET A 16 26.60 -3.93 -18.12
N LEU A 17 26.36 -3.25 -17.00
CA LEU A 17 25.83 -3.87 -15.77
C LEU A 17 24.39 -3.44 -15.43
N GLY A 18 23.73 -2.67 -16.29
CA GLY A 18 22.33 -2.25 -16.10
C GLY A 18 21.28 -3.33 -16.38
N MET A 19 21.68 -4.52 -16.84
CA MET A 19 20.79 -5.66 -17.12
C MET A 19 21.02 -6.86 -16.18
N ALA A 20 21.39 -6.58 -14.94
CA ALA A 20 20.85 -7.39 -13.86
C ALA A 20 19.63 -6.63 -13.35
N HIS A 21 18.53 -7.33 -13.10
CA HIS A 21 17.60 -6.93 -12.06
C HIS A 21 18.46 -6.70 -10.81
N ALA A 22 19.00 -5.49 -10.63
CA ALA A 22 19.84 -5.18 -9.51
C ALA A 22 18.91 -5.47 -8.35
N ALA A 23 19.19 -6.58 -7.65
CA ALA A 23 18.59 -6.82 -6.36
C ALA A 23 18.80 -5.49 -5.66
N ALA A 24 17.70 -4.74 -5.47
CA ALA A 24 17.76 -3.44 -4.85
C ALA A 24 18.68 -3.62 -3.64
N PRO A 25 19.75 -2.80 -3.49
CA PRO A 25 20.68 -2.98 -2.39
C PRO A 25 19.84 -3.24 -1.15
N GLY A 26 20.04 -4.40 -0.55
CA GLY A 26 19.15 -4.92 0.48
C GLY A 26 18.86 -3.83 1.51
N PRO A 27 17.69 -3.87 2.17
CA PRO A 27 17.24 -2.76 2.99
C PRO A 27 18.35 -2.33 3.97
N HIS A 28 18.50 -1.02 4.18
CA HIS A 28 19.56 -0.46 5.05
C HIS A 28 19.60 -1.10 6.44
N PHE A 29 18.45 -1.62 6.89
CA PHE A 29 18.32 -2.41 8.10
C PHE A 29 17.64 -3.74 7.77
N ALA A 30 18.02 -4.78 8.51
CA ALA A 30 17.32 -6.06 8.43
C ALA A 30 15.84 -5.87 8.81
N PRO A 31 14.89 -6.29 7.95
CA PRO A 31 13.47 -6.12 8.23
C PRO A 31 13.05 -6.96 9.43
N LYS A 32 12.36 -6.35 10.39
CA LYS A 32 11.84 -7.04 11.58
C LYS A 32 10.57 -7.84 11.30
N ALA A 33 9.80 -7.44 10.29
CA ALA A 33 8.57 -8.10 9.87
C ALA A 33 8.73 -8.61 8.43
N LYS A 34 8.28 -9.84 8.18
CA LYS A 34 8.29 -10.45 6.84
C LYS A 34 7.02 -10.14 6.05
N ARG A 35 5.91 -9.90 6.74
CA ARG A 35 4.57 -9.70 6.16
C ARG A 35 3.81 -8.69 7.00
N VAL A 36 3.04 -7.84 6.34
CA VAL A 36 2.18 -6.84 6.98
C VAL A 36 0.76 -7.02 6.46
N ILE A 37 -0.20 -7.12 7.37
CA ILE A 37 -1.63 -7.05 7.05
C ILE A 37 -2.11 -5.69 7.52
N PHE A 38 -2.47 -4.83 6.56
CA PHE A 38 -3.02 -3.51 6.85
C PHE A 38 -4.53 -3.53 6.63
N LEU A 39 -5.29 -3.28 7.70
CA LEU A 39 -6.75 -3.23 7.65
C LEU A 39 -7.21 -1.77 7.72
N PHE A 40 -7.62 -1.23 6.57
CA PHE A 40 -8.24 0.09 6.51
C PHE A 40 -9.76 -0.04 6.50
N LEU A 41 -10.39 0.37 7.60
CA LEU A 41 -11.84 0.30 7.76
C LEU A 41 -12.49 1.55 7.15
N ASN A 42 -12.95 1.46 5.90
CA ASN A 42 -13.62 2.57 5.21
C ASN A 42 -14.97 2.89 5.88
N GLY A 43 -15.11 4.11 6.41
CA GLY A 43 -16.22 4.52 7.28
C GLY A 43 -15.87 4.43 8.76
N GLY A 44 -14.98 3.49 9.12
CA GLY A 44 -14.31 3.41 10.40
C GLY A 44 -15.22 3.17 11.60
N MET A 45 -14.59 2.96 12.75
CA MET A 45 -15.25 3.05 14.04
C MET A 45 -14.71 4.28 14.74
N SER A 46 -15.54 4.93 15.54
CA SER A 46 -15.13 6.07 16.35
C SER A 46 -14.00 5.68 17.30
N GLN A 47 -12.89 6.42 17.27
CA GLN A 47 -11.73 6.15 18.10
C GLN A 47 -12.04 6.30 19.60
N VAL A 48 -12.94 7.24 19.94
CA VAL A 48 -13.35 7.50 21.32
C VAL A 48 -14.29 6.43 21.86
N ASP A 49 -14.85 5.59 20.97
CA ASP A 49 -15.72 4.46 21.30
C ASP A 49 -14.97 3.12 21.31
N THR A 50 -13.68 3.10 20.98
CA THR A 50 -12.91 1.87 20.75
C THR A 50 -11.66 1.76 21.63
N PHE A 51 -10.67 2.64 21.42
CA PHE A 51 -9.34 2.53 22.07
C PHE A 51 -8.82 3.84 22.69
N ASP A 52 -9.60 4.92 22.65
CA ASP A 52 -9.18 6.24 23.14
C ASP A 52 -10.31 6.94 23.92
N PRO A 53 -10.75 6.36 25.06
CA PRO A 53 -11.80 6.97 25.87
C PRO A 53 -11.42 8.38 26.28
N LYS A 54 -12.38 9.31 26.20
CA LYS A 54 -12.21 10.71 26.56
C LYS A 54 -13.11 11.05 27.75
N PRO A 55 -12.61 10.98 29.01
CA PRO A 55 -13.42 11.28 30.20
C PRO A 55 -14.08 12.66 30.20
N VAL A 56 -13.51 13.63 29.47
CA VAL A 56 -14.12 14.96 29.30
C VAL A 56 -15.45 14.90 28.53
N LEU A 57 -15.64 13.93 27.64
CA LEU A 57 -16.91 13.74 26.94
C LEU A 57 -18.00 13.23 27.88
N ASP A 58 -17.64 12.43 28.89
CA ASP A 58 -18.58 12.00 29.92
C ASP A 58 -19.10 13.18 30.75
N GLN A 59 -18.20 14.11 31.09
CA GLN A 59 -18.53 15.31 31.88
C GLN A 59 -19.37 16.32 31.10
N ARG A 60 -19.27 16.32 29.76
CA ARG A 60 -19.87 17.32 28.88
C ARG A 60 -20.90 16.73 27.91
N ASP A 61 -21.39 15.54 28.21
CA ASP A 61 -22.41 14.86 27.42
C ASP A 61 -23.64 15.76 27.24
N GLY A 62 -24.10 15.88 26.00
CA GLY A 62 -25.22 16.73 25.61
C GLY A 62 -24.94 18.24 25.60
N GLN A 63 -23.74 18.71 25.96
CA GLN A 63 -23.38 20.13 25.88
C GLN A 63 -22.87 20.52 24.49
N PRO A 64 -23.04 21.78 24.06
CA PRO A 64 -22.44 22.26 22.82
C PRO A 64 -20.90 22.19 22.90
N MET A 65 -20.28 21.94 21.74
CA MET A 65 -18.82 21.89 21.59
C MET A 65 -18.22 23.28 21.91
N PRO A 66 -17.18 23.38 22.76
CA PRO A 66 -16.59 24.66 23.13
C PRO A 66 -15.83 25.29 21.96
N GLY A 67 -15.93 26.61 21.81
CA GLY A 67 -15.18 27.35 20.79
C GLY A 67 -15.95 27.52 19.48
N PRO A 68 -15.27 27.85 18.37
CA PRO A 68 -15.92 28.09 17.09
C PRO A 68 -16.54 26.80 16.55
N ALA A 69 -17.69 26.93 15.87
CA ALA A 69 -18.33 25.81 15.20
C ALA A 69 -17.36 25.15 14.21
N LEU A 70 -17.27 23.82 14.25
CA LEU A 70 -16.48 23.06 13.27
C LEU A 70 -17.11 23.22 11.90
N LYS A 71 -16.27 23.48 10.89
CA LYS A 71 -16.67 23.47 9.49
C LYS A 71 -16.68 22.03 9.00
N THR A 72 -17.84 21.39 9.07
CA THR A 72 -18.07 20.04 8.57
C THR A 72 -19.17 20.05 7.51
N ASP A 73 -19.21 19.03 6.66
CA ASP A 73 -20.22 18.90 5.59
C ASP A 73 -21.66 18.78 6.13
N ARG A 74 -21.82 18.50 7.42
CA ARG A 74 -23.09 18.46 8.16
C ARG A 74 -22.98 19.28 9.44
N ALA A 75 -24.10 19.77 9.95
CA ALA A 75 -24.14 20.47 11.24
C ALA A 75 -23.60 19.57 12.36
N ALA A 76 -22.60 20.04 13.09
CA ALA A 76 -22.08 19.36 14.26
C ALA A 76 -23.13 19.40 15.38
N GLY A 77 -23.40 18.24 15.98
CA GLY A 77 -24.26 18.13 17.15
C GLY A 77 -23.56 18.54 18.44
N ASN A 78 -24.25 18.31 19.56
CA ASN A 78 -23.64 18.43 20.88
C ASN A 78 -22.59 17.33 21.10
N LEU A 79 -21.70 17.57 22.07
CA LEU A 79 -20.77 16.55 22.55
C LEU A 79 -21.58 15.34 23.04
N MET A 80 -21.09 14.15 22.69
CA MET A 80 -21.71 12.89 23.08
C MET A 80 -20.65 12.04 23.77
N LYS A 81 -20.99 11.52 24.95
CA LYS A 81 -20.16 10.52 25.62
C LYS A 81 -20.18 9.20 24.84
N SER A 82 -19.16 8.37 25.04
CA SER A 82 -19.23 7.03 24.48
C SER A 82 -20.41 6.26 25.09
N PRO A 83 -21.23 5.56 24.28
CA PRO A 83 -22.29 4.70 24.81
C PRO A 83 -21.74 3.37 25.33
N PHE A 84 -20.45 3.10 25.16
CA PHE A 84 -19.82 1.85 25.52
C PHE A 84 -19.02 1.96 26.80
N ARG A 85 -18.95 0.85 27.54
CA ARG A 85 -18.10 0.76 28.74
C ARG A 85 -16.67 0.41 28.35
N PHE A 86 -15.73 0.95 29.12
CA PHE A 86 -14.30 0.70 28.98
C PHE A 86 -13.78 0.01 30.22
N ALA A 87 -12.83 -0.90 30.02
CA ALA A 87 -12.06 -1.51 31.09
C ALA A 87 -10.57 -1.52 30.72
N ARG A 88 -9.71 -1.51 31.74
CA ARG A 88 -8.28 -1.70 31.59
C ARG A 88 -7.97 -3.18 31.45
N HIS A 89 -7.15 -3.51 30.48
CA HIS A 89 -6.77 -4.90 30.18
C HIS A 89 -5.25 -5.06 30.12
N GLY A 90 -4.80 -6.28 30.43
CA GLY A 90 -3.38 -6.63 30.41
C GLY A 90 -2.55 -5.92 31.48
N GLN A 91 -1.24 -6.10 31.41
CA GLN A 91 -0.26 -5.40 32.24
C GLN A 91 -0.03 -3.96 31.78
N SER A 92 -0.22 -3.70 30.48
CA SER A 92 -0.20 -2.37 29.87
C SER A 92 -1.29 -1.45 30.43
N GLY A 93 -2.37 -2.01 30.96
CA GLY A 93 -3.53 -1.27 31.43
C GLY A 93 -4.27 -0.56 30.30
N LEU A 94 -4.14 -1.04 29.06
CA LEU A 94 -4.78 -0.45 27.89
C LEU A 94 -6.29 -0.45 28.08
N GLU A 95 -6.91 0.72 27.93
CA GLU A 95 -8.36 0.89 28.02
C GLU A 95 -9.00 0.53 26.68
N ILE A 96 -9.84 -0.52 26.69
CA ILE A 96 -10.51 -1.03 25.50
C ILE A 96 -12.01 -1.12 25.77
N SER A 97 -12.78 -0.72 24.78
CA SER A 97 -14.25 -0.77 24.79
C SER A 97 -14.77 -2.21 24.83
N GLU A 98 -15.92 -2.41 25.48
CA GLU A 98 -16.64 -3.69 25.53
C GLU A 98 -17.03 -4.25 24.16
N ILE A 99 -16.92 -3.44 23.09
CA ILE A 99 -17.07 -3.86 21.68
C ILE A 99 -16.05 -4.95 21.31
N PHE A 100 -14.86 -4.96 21.90
CA PHE A 100 -13.77 -5.87 21.52
C PHE A 100 -13.32 -6.83 22.62
N PRO A 101 -14.21 -7.69 23.14
CA PRO A 101 -13.89 -8.57 24.26
C PRO A 101 -12.79 -9.59 23.93
N GLN A 102 -12.65 -9.98 22.66
CA GLN A 102 -11.60 -10.91 22.23
C GLN A 102 -10.26 -10.21 22.03
N LEU A 103 -10.28 -8.97 21.53
CA LEU A 103 -9.05 -8.19 21.33
C LEU A 103 -8.48 -7.72 22.68
N ALA A 104 -9.37 -7.42 23.64
CA ALA A 104 -9.00 -7.08 25.01
C ALA A 104 -8.14 -8.14 25.71
N LYS A 105 -8.34 -9.42 25.38
CA LYS A 105 -7.48 -10.52 25.89
C LYS A 105 -6.04 -10.46 25.38
N ARG A 106 -5.76 -9.62 24.38
CA ARG A 106 -4.46 -9.42 23.74
C ARG A 106 -3.92 -8.01 23.96
N ALA A 107 -4.42 -7.27 24.97
CA ALA A 107 -4.06 -5.88 25.20
C ALA A 107 -2.55 -5.60 25.20
N ASP A 108 -1.75 -6.50 25.77
CA ASP A 108 -0.29 -6.36 25.86
C ASP A 108 0.44 -6.63 24.53
N ASP A 109 -0.24 -7.21 23.54
CA ASP A 109 0.27 -7.42 22.18
C ASP A 109 -0.09 -6.23 21.26
N LEU A 110 -0.84 -5.24 21.76
CA LEU A 110 -1.33 -4.11 20.96
C LEU A 110 -0.50 -2.86 21.23
N CYS A 111 -0.25 -2.10 20.16
CA CYS A 111 0.24 -0.74 20.23
C CYS A 111 -0.84 0.20 19.68
N VAL A 112 -1.34 1.11 20.52
CA VAL A 112 -2.34 2.10 20.13
C VAL A 112 -1.70 3.47 20.00
N ILE A 113 -1.78 4.06 18.80
CA ILE A 113 -1.23 5.39 18.52
C ILE A 113 -2.37 6.41 18.63
N ARG A 114 -2.48 7.08 19.79
CA ARG A 114 -3.48 8.14 20.05
C ARG A 114 -3.05 9.53 19.58
N SER A 115 -1.81 9.67 19.09
CA SER A 115 -1.22 10.94 18.66
C SER A 115 -1.48 11.27 17.18
N MET A 116 -2.23 10.42 16.46
CA MET A 116 -2.56 10.70 15.06
C MET A 116 -3.58 11.84 14.98
N HIS A 117 -3.31 12.82 14.12
CA HIS A 117 -4.16 13.97 13.87
C HIS A 117 -4.20 14.28 12.37
N SER A 118 -5.32 14.83 11.92
CA SER A 118 -5.53 15.34 10.56
C SER A 118 -6.15 16.73 10.67
N ASP A 119 -5.70 17.64 9.83
CA ASP A 119 -6.26 18.99 9.65
C ASP A 119 -7.44 19.00 8.65
N ASN A 120 -7.72 17.87 8.01
CA ASN A 120 -8.80 17.70 7.06
C ASN A 120 -9.89 16.76 7.61
N GLY A 121 -11.12 17.25 7.68
CA GLY A 121 -12.30 16.48 8.09
C GLY A 121 -13.05 15.80 6.94
N ASN A 122 -12.68 16.06 5.68
CA ASN A 122 -13.32 15.46 4.52
C ASN A 122 -12.82 14.03 4.33
N HIS A 123 -13.77 13.12 4.08
CA HIS A 123 -13.53 11.70 3.90
C HIS A 123 -12.51 11.41 2.80
N GLY A 124 -12.69 11.97 1.59
CA GLY A 124 -11.84 11.66 0.43
C GLY A 124 -10.35 12.00 0.66
N PRO A 125 -10.02 13.26 0.95
CA PRO A 125 -8.65 13.66 1.26
C PRO A 125 -8.03 12.88 2.43
N SER A 126 -8.82 12.54 3.46
CA SER A 126 -8.34 11.75 4.59
C SER A 126 -7.95 10.33 4.19
N LEU A 127 -8.66 9.72 3.23
CA LEU A 127 -8.27 8.42 2.66
C LEU A 127 -6.89 8.49 2.01
N LEU A 128 -6.63 9.55 1.22
CA LEU A 128 -5.33 9.77 0.58
C LEU A 128 -4.25 10.05 1.62
N MET A 129 -4.55 10.83 2.67
CA MET A 129 -3.57 11.09 3.74
C MET A 129 -3.14 9.81 4.45
N MET A 130 -4.08 8.93 4.78
CA MET A 130 -3.77 7.66 5.43
C MET A 130 -2.96 6.73 4.52
N ASN A 131 -3.36 6.58 3.25
CA ASN A 131 -2.73 5.60 2.37
C ASN A 131 -1.48 6.12 1.66
N CYS A 132 -1.40 7.41 1.35
CA CYS A 132 -0.36 8.02 0.50
C CYS A 132 0.41 9.15 1.22
N GLY A 133 0.07 9.46 2.47
CA GLY A 133 0.74 10.52 3.25
C GLY A 133 0.45 11.95 2.76
N HIS A 134 -0.56 12.14 1.91
CA HIS A 134 -0.90 13.45 1.34
C HIS A 134 -2.38 13.56 0.99
N ASN A 135 -2.94 14.75 0.98
CA ASN A 135 -4.37 14.99 0.77
C ASN A 135 -4.78 15.11 -0.71
N LEU A 136 -3.81 15.15 -1.63
CA LEU A 136 -4.01 15.15 -3.08
C LEU A 136 -3.46 13.85 -3.70
N PRO A 137 -4.05 13.40 -4.83
CA PRO A 137 -3.55 12.24 -5.56
C PRO A 137 -2.17 12.49 -6.19
N GLY A 138 -1.55 11.43 -6.70
CA GLY A 138 -0.24 11.50 -7.38
C GLY A 138 0.96 11.17 -6.50
N ARG A 139 0.74 10.64 -5.29
CA ARG A 139 1.80 10.07 -4.46
C ARG A 139 1.65 8.57 -4.32
N PRO A 140 2.77 7.82 -4.27
CA PRO A 140 2.72 6.39 -4.07
C PRO A 140 2.11 6.05 -2.72
N SER A 141 1.32 5.00 -2.70
CA SER A 141 0.74 4.47 -1.47
C SER A 141 1.80 3.86 -0.54
N MET A 142 1.44 3.66 0.73
CA MET A 142 2.27 2.99 1.72
C MET A 142 2.70 1.60 1.24
N GLY A 143 1.79 0.83 0.65
CA GLY A 143 2.11 -0.49 0.09
C GLY A 143 3.17 -0.41 -1.02
N SER A 144 3.00 0.53 -1.94
CA SER A 144 3.96 0.78 -3.03
C SER A 144 5.33 1.15 -2.49
N TRP A 145 5.42 2.08 -1.53
CA TRP A 145 6.69 2.46 -0.89
C TRP A 145 7.37 1.29 -0.18
N LEU A 146 6.61 0.49 0.57
CA LEU A 146 7.16 -0.66 1.29
C LEU A 146 7.72 -1.68 0.31
N THR A 147 7.01 -2.00 -0.76
CA THR A 147 7.50 -2.96 -1.77
C THR A 147 8.64 -2.41 -2.61
N TYR A 148 8.67 -1.12 -2.89
CA TYR A 148 9.78 -0.46 -3.59
C TYR A 148 11.06 -0.46 -2.73
N GLY A 149 10.94 -0.12 -1.45
CA GLY A 149 12.08 0.02 -0.55
C GLY A 149 12.60 -1.31 0.02
N LEU A 150 11.73 -2.29 0.26
CA LEU A 150 12.09 -3.58 0.86
C LEU A 150 12.17 -4.72 -0.15
N GLY A 151 11.59 -4.54 -1.35
CA GLY A 151 11.45 -5.59 -2.34
C GLY A 151 10.37 -6.61 -1.98
N THR A 152 10.44 -7.77 -2.62
CA THR A 152 9.55 -8.92 -2.40
C THR A 152 10.37 -10.20 -2.35
N ASP A 153 10.06 -11.07 -1.40
CA ASP A 153 10.60 -12.44 -1.34
C ASP A 153 9.97 -13.36 -2.41
N ASN A 154 8.88 -12.91 -3.05
CA ASN A 154 8.14 -13.66 -4.06
C ASN A 154 8.30 -13.03 -5.45
N ARG A 155 8.79 -13.81 -6.41
CA ARG A 155 8.95 -13.41 -7.82
C ARG A 155 7.76 -13.76 -8.73
N ASN A 156 6.85 -14.58 -8.22
CA ASN A 156 5.72 -15.15 -8.95
C ASN A 156 4.39 -14.52 -8.55
N LEU A 157 4.34 -13.71 -7.49
CA LEU A 157 3.15 -12.95 -7.09
C LEU A 157 3.50 -11.48 -6.83
N PRO A 158 2.52 -10.57 -7.00
CA PRO A 158 2.69 -9.17 -6.64
C PRO A 158 3.08 -9.00 -5.17
N GLY A 159 4.03 -8.11 -4.89
CA GLY A 159 4.44 -7.79 -3.53
C GLY A 159 3.39 -7.01 -2.73
N PHE A 160 2.48 -6.31 -3.42
CA PHE A 160 1.42 -5.51 -2.82
C PHE A 160 0.06 -5.93 -3.36
N VAL A 161 -0.75 -6.53 -2.49
CA VAL A 161 -2.09 -7.02 -2.81
C VAL A 161 -3.13 -6.24 -2.01
N VAL A 162 -4.19 -5.82 -2.68
CA VAL A 162 -5.30 -5.08 -2.09
C VAL A 162 -6.55 -5.95 -2.14
N LEU A 163 -7.11 -6.26 -0.97
CA LEU A 163 -8.32 -7.07 -0.86
C LEU A 163 -9.51 -6.15 -0.58
N CYS A 164 -10.44 -6.05 -1.53
CA CYS A 164 -11.67 -5.26 -1.33
C CYS A 164 -12.83 -5.88 -2.13
N PRO A 165 -14.06 -5.96 -1.56
CA PRO A 165 -15.23 -6.50 -2.27
C PRO A 165 -15.73 -5.62 -3.42
N GLY A 166 -15.15 -4.42 -3.57
CA GLY A 166 -15.41 -3.45 -4.62
C GLY A 166 -14.33 -2.38 -4.58
N TYR A 167 -14.70 -1.14 -4.84
CA TYR A 167 -13.80 0.00 -4.70
C TYR A 167 -14.19 0.87 -3.49
N PRO A 168 -13.21 1.39 -2.72
CA PRO A 168 -13.45 2.47 -1.78
C PRO A 168 -13.83 3.75 -2.54
N VAL A 169 -14.20 4.82 -1.82
CA VAL A 169 -14.74 6.07 -2.40
C VAL A 169 -13.85 6.65 -3.51
N LEU A 170 -12.52 6.59 -3.35
CA LEU A 170 -11.55 7.08 -4.34
C LEU A 170 -10.94 5.98 -5.22
N GLY A 171 -11.36 4.73 -5.04
CA GLY A 171 -10.95 3.61 -5.87
C GLY A 171 -9.43 3.34 -5.88
N PRO A 172 -8.86 2.99 -7.04
CA PRO A 172 -7.44 2.61 -7.17
C PRO A 172 -6.41 3.65 -6.75
N GLN A 173 -6.79 4.93 -6.75
CA GLN A 173 -5.88 6.03 -6.40
C GLN A 173 -5.33 5.93 -4.97
N LEU A 174 -5.99 5.17 -4.09
CA LEU A 174 -5.53 4.93 -2.72
C LEU A 174 -4.35 3.95 -2.64
N TRP A 175 -4.09 3.18 -3.69
CA TRP A 175 -3.07 2.14 -3.74
C TRP A 175 -2.21 2.24 -5.01
N ASP A 176 -2.10 3.46 -5.53
CA ASP A 176 -1.35 3.82 -6.72
C ASP A 176 0.17 3.77 -6.47
N SER A 177 0.96 3.36 -7.46
CA SER A 177 2.42 3.53 -7.46
C SER A 177 2.84 4.95 -7.85
N ALA A 178 1.96 5.72 -8.48
CA ALA A 178 2.19 7.07 -8.98
C ALA A 178 3.48 7.15 -9.82
N PHE A 179 4.48 7.91 -9.36
CA PHE A 179 5.77 8.05 -10.04
C PHE A 179 6.74 6.89 -9.80
N LEU A 180 6.41 5.92 -8.94
CA LEU A 180 7.17 4.67 -8.84
C LEU A 180 6.80 3.74 -10.01
N PRO A 181 7.72 2.84 -10.41
CA PRO A 181 7.46 1.85 -11.45
C PRO A 181 6.13 1.10 -11.23
N ALA A 182 5.43 0.82 -12.33
CA ALA A 182 4.11 0.17 -12.33
C ALA A 182 4.11 -1.22 -11.66
N THR A 183 5.26 -1.86 -11.52
CA THR A 183 5.42 -3.12 -10.77
C THR A 183 5.08 -2.99 -9.28
N TYR A 184 5.05 -1.78 -8.73
CA TYR A 184 4.69 -1.48 -7.34
C TYR A 184 3.23 -1.00 -7.17
N GLN A 185 2.44 -1.05 -8.25
CA GLN A 185 1.00 -0.80 -8.20
C GLN A 185 0.34 -1.87 -7.34
N GLY A 186 -0.58 -1.48 -6.45
CA GLY A 186 -1.36 -2.47 -5.70
C GLY A 186 -2.13 -3.37 -6.66
N THR A 187 -2.16 -4.67 -6.41
CA THR A 187 -2.96 -5.60 -7.20
C THR A 187 -4.28 -5.85 -6.48
N HIS A 188 -5.37 -5.29 -6.99
CA HIS A 188 -6.69 -5.46 -6.39
C HIS A 188 -7.32 -6.79 -6.74
N LEU A 189 -7.70 -7.53 -5.69
CA LEU A 189 -8.46 -8.76 -5.80
C LEU A 189 -9.88 -8.53 -5.27
N LEU A 190 -10.85 -8.85 -6.13
CA LEU A 190 -12.27 -8.78 -5.83
C LEU A 190 -12.65 -9.91 -4.87
N THR A 191 -12.87 -9.58 -3.59
CA THR A 191 -13.17 -10.57 -2.56
C THR A 191 -14.60 -11.11 -2.59
N LYS A 192 -15.45 -10.62 -3.51
CA LYS A 192 -16.78 -11.19 -3.77
C LYS A 192 -16.73 -12.44 -4.64
N GLU A 193 -15.67 -12.58 -5.43
CA GLU A 193 -15.48 -13.71 -6.30
C GLU A 193 -14.77 -14.84 -5.55
N SER A 194 -15.13 -16.07 -5.87
CA SER A 194 -14.51 -17.28 -5.31
C SER A 194 -13.90 -18.11 -6.43
N GLY A 195 -12.65 -18.50 -6.25
CA GLY A 195 -11.88 -19.31 -7.19
C GLY A 195 -10.82 -18.49 -7.95
N PRO A 196 -9.61 -19.04 -8.15
CA PRO A 196 -8.47 -18.29 -8.65
C PRO A 196 -8.71 -17.67 -10.03
N GLU A 197 -9.42 -18.35 -10.94
CA GLU A 197 -9.69 -17.83 -12.30
C GLU A 197 -10.64 -16.63 -12.34
N LYS A 198 -11.54 -16.51 -11.34
CA LYS A 198 -12.46 -15.37 -11.24
C LYS A 198 -11.80 -14.18 -10.54
N ILE A 199 -10.94 -14.47 -9.56
CA ILE A 199 -10.19 -13.48 -8.80
C ILE A 199 -9.05 -12.89 -9.64
N LEU A 200 -8.36 -13.74 -10.41
CA LEU A 200 -7.25 -13.40 -11.29
C LEU A 200 -7.62 -13.82 -12.71
N GLN A 201 -8.14 -12.86 -13.48
CA GLN A 201 -8.48 -13.10 -14.87
C GLN A 201 -7.23 -13.43 -15.69
N ASN A 202 -7.40 -14.28 -16.70
CA ASN A 202 -6.34 -14.67 -17.63
C ASN A 202 -5.14 -15.38 -16.98
N ILE A 203 -5.31 -15.98 -15.79
CA ILE A 203 -4.29 -16.82 -15.15
C ILE A 203 -4.06 -18.15 -15.88
N ARG A 204 -4.90 -18.47 -16.88
CA ARG A 204 -4.72 -19.60 -17.80
C ARG A 204 -4.93 -19.15 -19.23
N ASN A 205 -4.03 -19.56 -20.12
CA ASN A 205 -4.18 -19.38 -21.55
C ASN A 205 -4.86 -20.61 -22.17
N ALA A 206 -6.10 -20.46 -22.62
CA ALA A 206 -6.85 -21.54 -23.25
C ALA A 206 -6.50 -21.77 -24.74
N LYS A 207 -5.69 -20.88 -25.34
CA LYS A 207 -5.39 -20.90 -26.78
C LYS A 207 -3.98 -21.40 -27.10
N LEU A 208 -3.00 -21.02 -26.27
CA LEU A 208 -1.60 -21.33 -26.49
C LEU A 208 -1.09 -22.28 -25.40
N SER A 209 -0.37 -23.32 -25.82
CA SER A 209 0.41 -24.14 -24.92
C SER A 209 1.52 -23.32 -24.24
N LEU A 210 2.05 -23.81 -23.11
CA LEU A 210 3.12 -23.12 -22.39
C LEU A 210 4.33 -22.86 -23.29
N GLY A 211 4.75 -23.85 -24.07
CA GLY A 211 5.89 -23.72 -24.98
C GLY A 211 5.67 -22.76 -26.16
N GLU A 212 4.42 -22.48 -26.54
CA GLU A 212 4.09 -21.43 -27.52
C GLU A 212 4.14 -20.04 -26.88
N GLN A 213 3.65 -19.92 -25.64
CA GLN A 213 3.72 -18.67 -24.87
C GLN A 213 5.18 -18.27 -24.57
N GLU A 214 6.04 -19.23 -24.21
CA GLU A 214 7.47 -18.99 -24.00
C GLU A 214 8.16 -18.46 -25.27
N ARG A 215 7.83 -19.00 -26.45
CA ARG A 215 8.36 -18.51 -27.73
C ARG A 215 7.86 -17.10 -28.06
N GLN A 216 6.60 -16.82 -27.76
CA GLN A 216 6.03 -15.48 -27.96
C GLN A 216 6.70 -14.46 -27.03
N LEU A 217 6.89 -14.80 -25.75
CA LEU A 217 7.58 -13.96 -24.78
C LEU A 217 9.04 -13.72 -25.22
N ALA A 218 9.76 -14.75 -25.64
CA ALA A 218 11.13 -14.62 -26.14
C ALA A 218 11.25 -13.72 -27.37
N LEU A 219 10.24 -13.68 -28.24
CA LEU A 219 10.19 -12.73 -29.36
C LEU A 219 9.96 -11.31 -28.87
N LEU A 220 9.00 -11.12 -27.96
CA LEU A 220 8.71 -9.81 -27.35
C LEU A 220 9.95 -9.25 -26.63
N ASP A 221 10.67 -10.07 -25.88
CA ASP A 221 11.89 -9.68 -25.18
C ASP A 221 12.96 -9.16 -26.16
N ARG A 222 13.13 -9.82 -27.31
CA ARG A 222 14.07 -9.37 -28.35
C ARG A 222 13.66 -8.03 -28.95
N LEU A 223 12.37 -7.83 -29.21
CA LEU A 223 11.86 -6.57 -29.75
C LEU A 223 12.01 -5.44 -28.73
N ASN A 224 11.66 -5.70 -27.47
CA ASN A 224 11.81 -4.76 -26.37
C ASN A 224 13.28 -4.37 -26.17
N ALA A 225 14.20 -5.34 -26.17
CA ALA A 225 15.63 -5.07 -26.06
C ALA A 225 16.15 -4.19 -27.21
N GLY A 226 15.70 -4.46 -28.44
CA GLY A 226 16.06 -3.62 -29.59
C GLY A 226 15.56 -2.18 -29.47
N TYR A 227 14.35 -2.00 -28.94
CA TYR A 227 13.76 -0.68 -28.76
C TYR A 227 14.43 0.11 -27.61
N LEU A 228 14.72 -0.55 -26.48
CA LEU A 228 15.45 0.03 -25.35
C LEU A 228 16.89 0.41 -25.73
N GLN A 229 17.54 -0.34 -26.63
CA GLN A 229 18.86 0.05 -27.16
C GLN A 229 18.81 1.37 -27.95
N GLN A 230 17.69 1.66 -28.62
CA GLN A 230 17.53 2.89 -29.40
C GLN A 230 17.13 4.09 -28.55
N LEU A 231 16.23 3.90 -27.59
CA LEU A 231 15.71 4.95 -26.74
C LEU A 231 16.58 5.25 -25.52
N GLY A 232 17.35 4.28 -25.05
CA GLY A 232 18.05 4.36 -23.76
C GLY A 232 17.11 4.01 -22.60
N HIS A 233 17.37 4.60 -21.43
CA HIS A 233 16.64 4.28 -20.20
C HIS A 233 15.20 4.83 -20.25
N GLU A 234 14.23 3.92 -20.31
CA GLU A 234 12.80 4.23 -20.32
C GLU A 234 12.06 3.48 -19.19
N PRO A 235 11.98 4.07 -17.98
CA PRO A 235 11.48 3.38 -16.79
C PRO A 235 10.04 2.86 -16.92
N GLN A 236 9.18 3.55 -17.67
CA GLN A 236 7.78 3.15 -17.85
C GLN A 236 7.65 1.91 -18.74
N MET A 237 8.47 1.83 -19.80
CA MET A 237 8.51 0.67 -20.67
C MET A 237 9.05 -0.55 -19.92
N GLU A 238 10.17 -0.38 -19.22
CA GLU A 238 10.79 -1.43 -18.40
C GLU A 238 9.82 -1.96 -17.33
N ALA A 239 9.10 -1.07 -16.65
CA ALA A 239 8.08 -1.45 -15.67
C ALA A 239 6.91 -2.23 -16.29
N SER A 240 6.49 -1.85 -17.50
CA SER A 240 5.43 -2.54 -18.23
C SER A 240 5.85 -3.96 -18.63
N ILE A 241 7.09 -4.12 -19.12
CA ILE A 241 7.69 -5.43 -19.42
C ILE A 241 7.71 -6.31 -18.17
N ALA A 242 8.27 -5.79 -17.08
CA ALA A 242 8.37 -6.53 -15.82
C ALA A 242 6.99 -6.96 -15.27
N SER A 243 5.96 -6.12 -15.41
CA SER A 243 4.59 -6.45 -15.03
C SER A 243 4.02 -7.61 -15.87
N MET A 244 4.24 -7.59 -17.19
CA MET A 244 3.80 -8.67 -18.08
C MET A 244 4.52 -9.99 -17.79
N GLU A 245 5.81 -9.95 -17.47
CA GLU A 245 6.54 -11.15 -17.07
C GLU A 245 6.04 -11.75 -15.74
N VAL A 246 5.68 -10.90 -14.76
CA VAL A 246 5.03 -11.37 -13.52
C VAL A 246 3.71 -12.07 -13.86
N ALA A 247 2.90 -11.49 -14.75
CA ALA A 247 1.64 -12.09 -15.18
C ALA A 247 1.85 -13.44 -15.89
N PHE A 248 2.91 -13.60 -16.69
CA PHE A 248 3.26 -14.89 -17.29
C PHE A 248 3.66 -15.93 -16.22
N ARG A 249 4.53 -15.55 -15.27
CA ARG A 249 4.95 -16.43 -14.16
C ARG A 249 3.79 -16.89 -13.28
N MET A 250 2.72 -16.10 -13.18
CA MET A 250 1.51 -16.49 -12.44
C MET A 250 0.71 -17.62 -13.12
N GLN A 251 0.95 -17.92 -14.40
CA GLN A 251 0.23 -18.97 -15.14
C GLN A 251 0.83 -20.38 -14.97
N THR A 252 2.01 -20.49 -14.35
CA THR A 252 2.78 -21.73 -14.18
C THR A 252 3.03 -22.02 -12.72
#